data_AF-A0A1L8TNP3-F1
#
_entry.id   AF-A0A1L8TNP3-F1
#
_cell.length_a   1.000
_cell.length_b   1.000
_cell.length_c   1.000
_cell.angle_alpha   90.00
_cell.angle_beta   90.00
_cell.angle_gamma   90.00
#
_symmetry.space_group_name_H-M   'P 1'
#
loop_
_entity.id
_entity.type
_entity.pdbx_description
1 polymer ?
#
loop_
_entity_poly.entity_id
_entity_poly.type
_entity_poly.pdbx_seq_one_letter_code
_entity_poly.pdbx_strand_id
1 'polypeptide(L)'
;MVRKIQTITHNKIISNFRVLSGLTISIEDCAYLTKQFQAYGVDDYYISDYQGNSYLTRYVDYFIDSIPCWTYKRKYFVPLIFRDTPDTQKMFQDDYRWKAFFVLLDWYLKYSPEKVIIQTTNNKFKVIDTAFLTFRLWEICDGAAFPIANLNNLSEFEKWNQASHLIDTGRSFKQTREFDDTKEADLTQLEAVISIIKMKYQAILLKQGYQL
;
A
#
# COMPACT_ATOMS: atom_id res chain seq x y z
N MET A 1 22.07 10.49 -10.78
CA MET A 1 22.36 9.84 -9.48
C MET A 1 21.04 9.82 -8.72
N VAL A 2 20.46 8.65 -8.44
CA VAL A 2 19.14 8.55 -7.76
C VAL A 2 19.34 8.91 -6.29
N ARG A 3 18.56 9.87 -5.77
CA ARG A 3 18.60 10.27 -4.35
C ARG A 3 18.19 9.08 -3.49
N LYS A 4 19.06 8.64 -2.58
CA LYS A 4 18.73 7.57 -1.61
C LYS A 4 17.83 8.15 -0.52
N ILE A 5 16.63 7.59 -0.37
CA ILE A 5 15.72 7.93 0.72
C ILE A 5 16.25 7.29 2.01
N GLN A 6 16.39 8.09 3.07
CA GLN A 6 16.82 7.58 4.37
C GLN A 6 15.60 7.29 5.25
N THR A 7 15.47 6.03 5.66
CA THR A 7 14.47 5.64 6.66
C THR A 7 15.02 5.89 8.07
N ILE A 8 14.20 6.49 8.92
CA ILE A 8 14.50 6.79 10.32
C ILE A 8 13.63 5.88 11.19
N THR A 9 14.20 5.33 12.27
CA THR A 9 13.43 4.56 13.24
C THR A 9 12.53 5.48 14.06
N HIS A 10 11.23 5.21 14.05
CA HIS A 10 10.24 5.82 14.92
C HIS A 10 9.91 4.84 16.04
N ASN A 11 10.22 5.21 17.29
CA ASN A 11 9.94 4.38 18.46
C ASN A 11 8.88 5.04 19.32
N LYS A 12 7.85 4.28 19.70
CA LYS A 12 6.81 4.73 20.62
C LYS A 12 6.37 3.63 21.58
N ILE A 13 6.32 3.94 22.86
CA ILE A 13 5.77 3.02 23.87
C ILE A 13 4.24 3.03 23.73
N ILE A 14 3.66 1.88 23.42
CA ILE A 14 2.20 1.73 23.21
C ILE A 14 1.51 0.97 24.36
N SER A 15 2.28 0.32 25.23
CA SER A 15 1.82 -0.19 26.53
C SER A 15 3.02 -0.50 27.43
N ASN A 16 2.78 -0.83 28.71
CA ASN A 16 3.82 -1.23 29.68
C ASN A 16 4.73 -2.40 29.19
N PHE A 17 4.31 -3.13 28.15
CA PHE A 17 5.02 -4.30 27.63
C PHE A 17 5.30 -4.23 26.12
N ARG A 18 4.91 -3.15 25.41
CA ARG A 18 5.06 -3.05 23.96
C ARG A 18 5.61 -1.71 23.53
N VAL A 19 6.71 -1.78 22.79
CA VAL A 19 7.25 -0.66 22.00
C VAL A 19 6.88 -0.92 20.54
N LEU A 20 6.20 0.05 19.93
CA LEU A 20 6.05 0.11 18.48
C LEU A 20 7.33 0.68 17.91
N SER A 21 7.99 -0.10 17.05
CA SER A 21 9.06 0.38 16.18
C SER A 21 8.52 0.40 14.75
N GLY A 22 8.59 1.56 14.12
CA GLY A 22 8.26 1.79 12.72
C GLY A 22 9.41 2.46 11.99
N LEU A 23 9.33 2.46 10.67
CA LEU A 23 10.19 3.26 9.81
C LEU A 23 9.41 4.47 9.35
N THR A 24 10.01 5.65 9.43
CA THR A 24 9.52 6.87 8.79
C THR A 24 10.63 7.45 7.91
N ILE A 25 10.37 8.59 7.28
CA ILE A 25 11.33 9.27 6.42
C ILE A 25 11.66 10.66 6.95
N SER A 26 12.78 11.22 6.52
CA SER A 26 13.11 12.61 6.83
C SER A 26 12.10 13.59 6.20
N ILE A 27 11.97 14.78 6.78
CA ILE A 27 11.14 15.86 6.20
C ILE A 27 11.66 16.23 4.79
N GLU A 28 12.97 16.24 4.60
CA GLU A 28 13.59 16.57 3.32
C GLU A 28 13.26 15.53 2.25
N ASP A 29 13.31 14.24 2.59
CA ASP A 29 12.90 13.16 1.69
C ASP A 29 11.39 13.19 1.42
N CYS A 30 10.58 13.54 2.42
CA CYS A 30 9.15 13.76 2.23
C CYS A 30 8.87 14.87 1.21
N ALA A 31 9.57 16.01 1.32
CA ALA A 31 9.45 17.12 0.37
C ALA A 31 9.86 16.72 -1.05
N TYR A 32 10.94 15.94 -1.19
CA TYR A 32 11.39 15.40 -2.46
C TYR A 32 10.34 14.46 -3.09
N LEU A 33 9.87 13.48 -2.33
CA LEU A 33 8.90 12.49 -2.80
C LEU A 33 7.53 13.13 -3.11
N THR A 34 7.14 14.18 -2.36
CA THR A 34 5.94 14.97 -2.65
C THR A 34 5.99 15.50 -4.08
N LYS A 35 7.11 16.14 -4.48
CA LYS A 35 7.31 16.66 -5.83
C LYS A 35 7.30 15.54 -6.88
N GLN A 36 7.96 14.42 -6.59
CA GLN A 36 8.03 13.26 -7.50
C GLN A 36 6.64 12.68 -7.80
N PHE A 37 5.75 12.66 -6.80
CA PHE A 37 4.46 11.97 -6.91
C PHE A 37 3.24 12.88 -7.06
N GLN A 38 3.44 14.17 -7.39
CA GLN A 38 2.32 15.09 -7.69
C GLN A 38 1.44 14.57 -8.82
N ALA A 39 2.04 13.95 -9.85
CA ALA A 39 1.32 13.37 -10.98
C ALA A 39 0.33 12.25 -10.57
N TYR A 40 0.49 11.67 -9.37
CA TYR A 40 -0.40 10.64 -8.84
C TYR A 40 -1.47 11.19 -7.90
N GLY A 41 -1.49 12.51 -7.67
CA GLY A 41 -2.47 13.18 -6.80
C GLY A 41 -1.97 13.49 -5.40
N VAL A 42 -0.67 13.43 -5.15
CA VAL A 42 -0.06 13.98 -3.92
C VAL A 42 -0.03 15.51 -4.04
N ASP A 43 -0.75 16.22 -3.18
CA ASP A 43 -0.88 17.67 -3.23
C ASP A 43 0.24 18.37 -2.45
N ASP A 44 0.49 17.94 -1.21
CA ASP A 44 1.42 18.59 -0.27
C ASP A 44 1.84 17.61 0.84
N TYR A 45 2.73 18.03 1.74
CA TYR A 45 3.09 17.30 2.95
C TYR A 45 3.03 18.18 4.20
N TYR A 46 2.78 17.55 5.34
CA TYR A 46 2.74 18.21 6.65
C TYR A 46 3.16 17.21 7.73
N ILE A 47 3.56 17.74 8.88
CA ILE A 47 3.75 16.93 10.08
C ILE A 47 2.41 16.88 10.80
N SER A 48 1.97 15.67 11.16
CA SER A 48 0.70 15.47 11.84
C SER A 48 0.76 14.35 12.83
N ASP A 49 -0.25 14.37 13.68
CA ASP A 49 -0.57 13.31 14.60
C ASP A 49 -1.83 12.58 14.12
N TYR A 50 -2.02 11.34 14.53
CA TYR A 50 -3.31 10.66 14.46
C TYR A 50 -3.46 9.63 15.57
N GLN A 51 -4.71 9.37 15.97
CA GLN A 51 -5.06 8.24 16.83
C GLN A 51 -6.03 7.33 16.07
N GLY A 52 -5.76 6.03 16.06
CA GLY A 52 -6.66 5.04 15.49
C GLY A 52 -6.06 3.65 15.44
N ASN A 53 -6.87 2.67 15.09
CA ASN A 53 -6.45 1.28 14.92
C ASN A 53 -6.06 0.99 13.46
N SER A 54 -4.87 0.43 13.24
CA SER A 54 -4.37 0.19 11.87
C SER A 54 -3.55 -1.07 11.78
N TYR A 55 -3.23 -1.49 10.56
CA TYR A 55 -2.37 -2.63 10.29
C TYR A 55 -0.95 -2.46 10.86
N LEU A 56 -0.47 -1.21 11.02
CA LEU A 56 0.82 -0.90 11.66
C LEU A 56 0.93 -1.53 13.06
N THR A 57 -0.16 -1.50 13.84
CA THR A 57 -0.24 -2.01 15.23
C THR A 57 -1.06 -3.28 15.37
N ARG A 58 -1.43 -3.94 14.27
CA ARG A 58 -2.37 -5.07 14.25
C ARG A 58 -3.71 -4.72 14.91
N TYR A 59 -4.22 -3.53 14.61
CA TYR A 59 -5.52 -3.02 15.04
C TYR A 59 -5.69 -2.77 16.55
N VAL A 60 -4.58 -2.65 17.29
CA VAL A 60 -4.62 -2.06 18.63
C VAL A 60 -4.70 -0.54 18.48
N ASP A 61 -5.65 0.11 19.15
CA ASP A 61 -5.77 1.57 19.13
C ASP A 61 -4.52 2.22 19.73
N TYR A 62 -4.03 3.27 19.07
CA TYR A 62 -2.77 3.92 19.43
C TYR A 62 -2.70 5.32 18.84
N PHE A 63 -1.90 6.16 19.47
CA PHE A 63 -1.62 7.52 19.04
C PHE A 63 -0.23 7.59 18.41
N ILE A 64 -0.12 8.14 17.21
CA ILE A 64 1.15 8.53 16.58
C ILE A 64 1.23 10.05 16.55
N ASP A 65 2.39 10.58 16.92
CA ASP A 65 2.72 11.99 16.87
C ASP A 65 3.86 12.27 15.90
N SER A 66 3.83 13.49 15.36
CA SER A 66 4.93 14.13 14.65
C SER A 66 5.47 13.33 13.48
N ILE A 67 4.59 12.70 12.70
CA ILE A 67 4.98 11.96 11.50
C ILE A 67 4.76 12.78 10.22
N PRO A 68 5.65 12.64 9.22
CA PRO A 68 5.38 13.15 7.88
C PRO A 68 4.18 12.43 7.27
N CYS A 69 3.26 13.22 6.72
CA CYS A 69 2.10 12.72 6.01
C CYS A 69 1.94 13.49 4.69
N TRP A 70 1.46 12.79 3.65
CA TRP A 70 1.01 13.44 2.42
C TRP A 70 -0.47 13.79 2.48
N THR A 71 -0.80 14.96 1.91
CA THR A 71 -2.15 15.24 1.47
C THR A 71 -2.32 14.57 0.11
N TYR A 72 -3.30 13.67 0.03
CA TYR A 72 -3.65 12.97 -1.20
C TYR A 72 -5.05 13.36 -1.65
N LYS A 73 -5.16 13.86 -2.90
CA LYS A 73 -6.40 14.35 -3.52
C LYS A 73 -7.20 15.30 -2.60
N ARG A 74 -6.49 16.11 -1.82
CA ARG A 74 -6.98 17.14 -0.87
C ARG A 74 -7.91 16.65 0.23
N LYS A 75 -8.07 15.33 0.38
CA LYS A 75 -9.10 14.72 1.25
C LYS A 75 -8.53 13.65 2.17
N TYR A 76 -7.41 13.05 1.77
CA TYR A 76 -6.82 11.92 2.46
C TYR A 76 -5.45 12.30 3.00
N PHE A 77 -5.14 11.76 4.18
CA PHE A 77 -3.85 11.87 4.81
C PHE A 77 -3.16 10.51 4.64
N VAL A 78 -2.00 10.47 3.98
CA VAL A 78 -1.19 9.26 3.83
C VAL A 78 0.00 9.35 4.78
N PRO A 79 -0.05 8.69 5.95
CA PRO A 79 1.07 8.62 6.87
C PRO A 79 2.27 7.95 6.21
N LEU A 80 3.43 8.60 6.27
CA LEU A 80 4.71 8.01 5.82
C LEU A 80 5.40 7.34 6.99
N ILE A 81 4.66 6.43 7.62
CA ILE A 81 5.14 5.52 8.64
C ILE A 81 4.79 4.09 8.24
N PHE A 82 5.76 3.21 8.41
CA PHE A 82 5.73 1.85 7.91
C PHE A 82 6.21 0.89 8.99
N ARG A 83 5.90 -0.39 8.83
CA ARG A 83 6.51 -1.43 9.66
C ARG A 83 7.97 -1.63 9.24
N ASP A 84 8.84 -1.92 10.19
CA ASP A 84 10.22 -2.30 9.87
C ASP A 84 10.24 -3.74 9.34
N THR A 85 10.06 -3.87 8.03
CA THR A 85 10.11 -5.15 7.31
C THR A 85 10.92 -5.00 6.02
N PRO A 86 11.50 -6.09 5.48
CA PRO A 86 12.19 -6.06 4.20
C PRO A 86 11.34 -5.47 3.07
N ASP A 87 10.02 -5.66 3.10
CA ASP A 87 9.12 -5.22 2.03
C ASP A 87 8.86 -3.72 2.06
N THR A 88 8.87 -3.11 3.24
CA THR A 88 8.92 -1.65 3.39
C THR A 88 10.17 -1.08 2.77
N GLN A 89 11.34 -1.71 2.99
CA GLN A 89 12.60 -1.24 2.41
C GLN A 89 12.55 -1.25 0.87
N LYS A 90 11.91 -2.26 0.28
CA LYS A 90 11.72 -2.32 -1.17
C LYS A 90 10.92 -1.13 -1.72
N MET A 91 10.01 -0.51 -0.96
CA MET A 91 9.29 0.70 -1.39
C MET A 91 10.23 1.85 -1.77
N PHE A 92 11.44 1.89 -1.19
CA PHE A 92 12.44 2.93 -1.43
C PHE A 92 13.58 2.49 -2.36
N GLN A 93 13.58 1.23 -2.81
CA GLN A 93 14.60 0.64 -3.68
C GLN A 93 14.07 0.33 -5.09
N ASP A 94 12.78 0.04 -5.18
CA ASP A 94 12.09 -0.30 -6.42
C ASP A 94 11.14 0.83 -6.83
N ASP A 95 11.56 1.63 -7.81
CA ASP A 95 10.83 2.82 -8.28
C ASP A 95 9.36 2.57 -8.65
N TYR A 96 9.04 1.37 -9.14
CA TYR A 96 7.68 1.01 -9.53
C TYR A 96 6.73 0.86 -8.34
N ARG A 97 7.23 0.62 -7.11
CA ARG A 97 6.38 0.30 -5.97
C ARG A 97 5.52 1.47 -5.50
N TRP A 98 6.03 2.70 -5.57
CA TRP A 98 5.22 3.88 -5.28
C TRP A 98 4.14 4.12 -6.32
N LYS A 99 4.44 3.92 -7.61
CA LYS A 99 3.43 3.96 -8.66
C LYS A 99 2.34 2.89 -8.41
N ALA A 100 2.75 1.67 -8.10
CA ALA A 100 1.85 0.58 -7.76
C ALA A 100 1.00 0.89 -6.51
N PHE A 101 1.58 1.55 -5.50
CA PHE A 101 0.88 2.00 -4.31
C PHE A 101 -0.30 2.91 -4.65
N PHE A 102 -0.10 3.90 -5.51
CA PHE A 102 -1.19 4.81 -5.88
C PHE A 102 -2.27 4.12 -6.71
N VAL A 103 -1.90 3.20 -7.62
CA VAL A 103 -2.88 2.37 -8.36
C VAL A 103 -3.75 1.57 -7.39
N LEU A 104 -3.12 0.94 -6.40
CA LEU A 104 -3.82 0.12 -5.42
C LEU A 104 -4.69 0.97 -4.48
N LEU A 105 -4.14 2.09 -3.99
CA LEU A 105 -4.86 3.04 -3.14
C LEU A 105 -6.12 3.57 -3.86
N ASP A 106 -6.01 3.96 -5.13
CA ASP A 106 -7.14 4.47 -5.90
C ASP A 106 -8.23 3.43 -6.08
N TRP A 107 -7.86 2.18 -6.34
CA TRP A 107 -8.84 1.10 -6.41
C TRP A 107 -9.57 0.92 -5.07
N TYR A 108 -8.84 0.85 -3.94
CA TYR A 108 -9.47 0.70 -2.62
C TYR A 108 -10.35 1.90 -2.27
N LEU A 109 -9.91 3.13 -2.53
CA LEU A 109 -10.72 4.32 -2.26
C LEU A 109 -12.03 4.36 -3.04
N LYS A 110 -12.05 3.78 -4.25
CA LYS A 110 -13.25 3.71 -5.09
C LYS A 110 -14.22 2.61 -4.65
N TYR A 111 -13.72 1.41 -4.35
CA TYR A 111 -14.57 0.22 -4.20
C TYR A 111 -14.63 -0.38 -2.80
N SER A 112 -13.63 -0.14 -1.94
CA SER A 112 -13.58 -0.69 -0.56
C SER A 112 -12.83 0.25 0.40
N PRO A 113 -13.27 1.51 0.55
CA PRO A 113 -12.56 2.52 1.33
C PRO A 113 -12.41 2.13 2.80
N GLU A 114 -13.33 1.35 3.36
CA GLU A 114 -13.31 0.89 4.75
C GLU A 114 -12.11 0.01 5.09
N LYS A 115 -11.45 -0.60 4.10
CA LYS A 115 -10.27 -1.44 4.31
C LYS A 115 -8.97 -0.64 4.39
N VAL A 116 -8.96 0.54 3.80
CA VAL A 116 -7.76 1.36 3.64
C VAL A 116 -7.81 2.66 4.45
N ILE A 117 -8.96 2.99 5.04
CA ILE A 117 -9.14 4.18 5.87
C ILE A 117 -9.15 3.76 7.33
N ILE A 118 -8.20 4.29 8.11
CA ILE A 118 -8.09 4.08 9.54
C ILE A 118 -9.31 4.69 10.24
N GLN A 119 -9.91 3.95 11.16
CA GLN A 119 -10.94 4.50 12.04
C GLN A 119 -10.24 5.39 13.08
N THR A 120 -10.28 6.70 12.85
CA THR A 120 -9.65 7.68 13.74
C THR A 120 -10.66 8.34 14.66
N THR A 121 -10.27 8.59 15.91
CA THR A 121 -11.16 9.19 16.91
C THR A 121 -11.29 10.71 16.81
N ASN A 122 -10.45 11.45 16.07
CA ASN A 122 -10.47 12.93 16.05
C ASN A 122 -9.77 13.62 14.85
N ASN A 123 -9.94 13.13 13.62
CA ASN A 123 -9.29 13.76 12.45
C ASN A 123 -10.27 14.37 11.44
N LYS A 124 -9.98 15.61 11.02
CA LYS A 124 -10.68 16.30 9.91
C LYS A 124 -10.46 15.60 8.56
N PHE A 125 -9.33 14.89 8.42
CA PHE A 125 -8.96 14.16 7.21
C PHE A 125 -9.10 12.66 7.40
N LYS A 126 -9.39 11.95 6.31
CA LYS A 126 -9.42 10.49 6.32
C LYS A 126 -7.99 9.96 6.24
N VAL A 127 -7.54 9.25 7.27
CA VAL A 127 -6.17 8.74 7.34
C VAL A 127 -6.08 7.38 6.66
N ILE A 128 -5.10 7.22 5.78
CA ILE A 128 -4.84 6.00 5.01
C ILE A 128 -4.00 5.02 5.83
N ASP A 129 -4.36 3.75 5.80
CA ASP A 129 -3.58 2.66 6.35
C ASP A 129 -2.45 2.28 5.38
N THR A 130 -1.38 3.07 5.41
CA THR A 130 -0.20 2.85 4.56
C THR A 130 0.41 1.47 4.81
N ALA A 131 0.42 0.97 6.05
CA ALA A 131 0.97 -0.33 6.39
C ALA A 131 0.17 -1.48 5.76
N PHE A 132 -1.16 -1.37 5.72
CA PHE A 132 -2.02 -2.31 4.99
C PHE A 132 -1.68 -2.32 3.50
N LEU A 133 -1.59 -1.15 2.86
CA LEU A 133 -1.27 -1.06 1.44
C LEU A 133 0.11 -1.60 1.09
N THR A 134 1.13 -1.31 1.90
CA THR A 134 2.47 -1.88 1.71
C THR A 134 2.44 -3.41 1.81
N PHE A 135 1.68 -3.96 2.75
CA PHE A 135 1.48 -5.40 2.86
C PHE A 135 0.76 -5.99 1.64
N ARG A 136 -0.34 -5.37 1.18
CA ARG A 136 -1.07 -5.80 -0.01
C ARG A 136 -0.20 -5.75 -1.27
N LEU A 137 0.65 -4.72 -1.41
CA LEU A 137 1.61 -4.63 -2.49
C LEU A 137 2.64 -5.75 -2.45
N TRP A 138 3.09 -6.16 -1.27
CA TRP A 138 3.97 -7.31 -1.13
C TRP A 138 3.28 -8.60 -1.59
N GLU A 139 2.03 -8.84 -1.18
CA GLU A 139 1.28 -10.02 -1.64
C GLU A 139 1.18 -10.07 -3.17
N ILE A 140 0.92 -8.92 -3.81
CA ILE A 140 0.84 -8.83 -5.27
C ILE A 140 2.23 -9.00 -5.92
N CYS A 141 3.19 -8.18 -5.52
CA CYS A 141 4.50 -8.09 -6.20
C CYS A 141 5.36 -9.31 -5.91
N ASP A 142 5.41 -9.78 -4.67
CA ASP A 142 6.35 -10.81 -4.22
C ASP A 142 5.68 -12.18 -4.12
N GLY A 143 4.40 -12.23 -3.72
CA GLY A 143 3.65 -13.49 -3.59
C GLY A 143 3.04 -13.98 -4.91
N ALA A 144 2.29 -13.12 -5.59
CA ALA A 144 1.42 -13.52 -6.69
C ALA A 144 1.99 -13.31 -8.10
N ALA A 145 2.95 -12.38 -8.25
CA ALA A 145 3.44 -11.99 -9.58
C ALA A 145 3.93 -13.16 -10.42
N PHE A 146 4.69 -14.09 -9.84
CA PHE A 146 5.23 -15.24 -10.56
C PHE A 146 4.14 -16.25 -10.96
N PRO A 147 3.27 -16.73 -10.05
CA PRO A 147 2.15 -17.58 -10.45
C PRO A 147 1.30 -16.96 -11.55
N ILE A 148 0.87 -15.69 -11.38
CA ILE A 148 -0.03 -15.02 -12.32
C ILE A 148 0.61 -14.84 -13.70
N ALA A 149 1.91 -14.57 -13.77
CA ALA A 149 2.61 -14.44 -15.05
C ALA A 149 2.63 -15.73 -15.89
N ASN A 150 2.34 -16.89 -15.28
CA ASN A 150 2.29 -18.19 -15.95
C ASN A 150 0.86 -18.69 -16.24
N LEU A 151 -0.17 -17.90 -15.91
CA LEU A 151 -1.56 -18.23 -16.20
C LEU A 151 -1.94 -17.69 -17.58
N ASN A 152 -2.67 -18.49 -18.35
CA ASN A 152 -2.93 -18.21 -19.76
C ASN A 152 -4.34 -17.69 -20.03
N ASN A 153 -5.25 -17.83 -19.06
CA ASN A 153 -6.66 -17.46 -19.20
C ASN A 153 -7.30 -17.20 -17.83
N LEU A 154 -8.52 -16.63 -17.87
CA LEU A 154 -9.27 -16.26 -16.69
C LEU A 154 -9.64 -17.47 -15.82
N SER A 155 -9.94 -18.62 -16.41
CA SER A 155 -10.32 -19.82 -15.66
C SER A 155 -9.16 -20.40 -14.84
N GLU A 156 -7.93 -20.35 -15.37
CA GLU A 156 -6.72 -20.69 -14.61
C GLU A 156 -6.51 -19.72 -13.44
N PHE A 157 -6.78 -18.43 -13.65
CA PHE A 157 -6.74 -17.42 -12.60
C PHE A 157 -7.79 -17.65 -11.51
N GLU A 158 -9.04 -17.93 -11.85
CA GLU A 158 -10.11 -18.21 -10.90
C GLU A 158 -9.74 -19.37 -9.97
N LYS A 159 -9.28 -20.49 -10.54
CA LYS A 159 -8.82 -21.67 -9.77
C LYS A 159 -7.66 -21.34 -8.84
N TRP A 160 -6.67 -20.59 -9.34
CA TRP A 160 -5.53 -20.18 -8.52
C TRP A 160 -5.95 -19.22 -7.40
N ASN A 161 -6.85 -18.28 -7.69
CA ASN A 161 -7.34 -17.28 -6.76
C ASN A 161 -8.26 -17.88 -5.69
N GLN A 162 -9.00 -18.97 -5.99
CA GLN A 162 -9.78 -19.72 -5.00
C GLN A 162 -8.91 -20.25 -3.85
N ALA A 163 -7.67 -20.67 -4.14
CA ALA A 163 -6.74 -21.13 -3.11
C ALA A 163 -5.91 -19.99 -2.50
N SER A 164 -5.54 -19.00 -3.31
CA SER A 164 -4.58 -17.95 -2.91
C SER A 164 -5.24 -16.71 -2.31
N HIS A 165 -6.53 -16.51 -2.55
CA HIS A 165 -7.34 -15.38 -2.08
C HIS A 165 -6.67 -14.01 -2.33
N LEU A 166 -6.06 -13.82 -3.50
CA LEU A 166 -5.39 -12.56 -3.83
C LEU A 166 -6.42 -11.45 -4.06
N ILE A 167 -7.46 -11.70 -4.84
CA ILE A 167 -8.55 -10.73 -5.03
C ILE A 167 -9.36 -10.69 -3.76
N ASP A 168 -9.53 -9.48 -3.25
CA ASP A 168 -10.17 -9.25 -1.98
C ASP A 168 -11.68 -9.09 -2.17
N THR A 169 -12.33 -10.22 -2.40
CA THR A 169 -13.77 -10.38 -2.62
C THR A 169 -14.61 -10.14 -1.36
N GLY A 170 -13.95 -9.85 -0.22
CA GLY A 170 -14.57 -9.66 1.09
C GLY A 170 -14.96 -10.99 1.77
N ARG A 171 -15.29 -10.89 3.06
CA ARG A 171 -15.82 -12.01 3.85
C ARG A 171 -17.33 -11.83 4.05
N SER A 172 -18.11 -12.88 3.77
CA SER A 172 -19.43 -13.05 4.39
C SER A 172 -19.26 -13.82 5.70
N PHE A 173 -20.19 -13.67 6.65
CA PHE A 173 -20.16 -14.34 7.96
C PHE A 173 -20.02 -15.88 7.91
N LYS A 174 -20.14 -16.52 6.74
CA LYS A 174 -20.08 -17.98 6.60
C LYS A 174 -19.07 -18.49 5.56
N GLN A 175 -18.70 -17.70 4.55
CA GLN A 175 -17.80 -18.11 3.46
C GLN A 175 -17.01 -16.92 2.87
N THR A 176 -15.77 -17.17 2.46
CA THR A 176 -15.01 -16.30 1.56
C THR A 176 -15.77 -16.23 0.24
N ARG A 177 -16.09 -15.03 -0.24
CA ARG A 177 -16.73 -14.92 -1.57
C ARG A 177 -15.71 -15.31 -2.63
N GLU A 178 -16.15 -16.02 -3.65
CA GLU A 178 -15.29 -16.31 -4.80
C GLU A 178 -15.21 -15.07 -5.70
N PHE A 179 -14.18 -15.04 -6.54
CA PHE A 179 -14.05 -14.01 -7.57
C PHE A 179 -15.22 -14.09 -8.53
N ASP A 180 -15.81 -12.95 -8.86
CA ASP A 180 -16.94 -12.85 -9.79
C ASP A 180 -16.56 -11.94 -10.97
N ASP A 181 -16.36 -12.55 -12.14
CA ASP A 181 -15.98 -11.85 -13.37
C ASP A 181 -17.12 -10.98 -13.94
N THR A 182 -18.33 -11.06 -13.40
CA THR A 182 -19.44 -10.16 -13.74
C THR A 182 -19.46 -8.91 -12.86
N LYS A 183 -18.73 -8.92 -11.74
CA LYS A 183 -18.67 -7.82 -10.79
C LYS A 183 -17.55 -6.85 -11.15
N GLU A 184 -17.92 -5.62 -11.50
CA GLU A 184 -16.98 -4.55 -11.88
C GLU A 184 -15.85 -4.36 -10.87
N ALA A 185 -16.15 -4.39 -9.57
CA ALA A 185 -15.12 -4.25 -8.54
C ALA A 185 -14.06 -5.35 -8.63
N ASP A 186 -14.46 -6.61 -8.80
CA ASP A 186 -13.55 -7.75 -8.81
C ASP A 186 -12.70 -7.75 -10.10
N LEU A 187 -13.33 -7.50 -11.26
CA LEU A 187 -12.62 -7.34 -12.53
C LEU A 187 -11.61 -6.20 -12.50
N THR A 188 -12.01 -5.02 -12.01
CA THR A 188 -11.10 -3.87 -11.94
C THR A 188 -10.01 -4.05 -10.88
N GLN A 189 -10.25 -4.89 -9.86
CA GLN A 189 -9.20 -5.28 -8.93
C GLN A 189 -8.15 -6.15 -9.62
N LEU A 190 -8.61 -7.13 -10.41
CA LEU A 190 -7.74 -7.96 -11.21
C LEU A 190 -6.94 -7.13 -12.22
N GLU A 191 -7.57 -6.16 -12.86
CA GLU A 191 -6.89 -5.21 -13.75
C GLU A 191 -5.79 -4.42 -13.03
N ALA A 192 -6.08 -3.91 -11.82
CA ALA A 192 -5.10 -3.20 -11.00
C ALA A 192 -3.93 -4.13 -10.61
N VAL A 193 -4.21 -5.36 -10.20
CA VAL A 193 -3.21 -6.40 -9.87
C VAL A 193 -2.32 -6.70 -11.07
N ILE A 194 -2.91 -6.99 -12.23
CA ILE A 194 -2.16 -7.27 -13.47
C ILE A 194 -1.30 -6.07 -13.85
N SER A 195 -1.82 -4.86 -13.73
CA SER A 195 -1.08 -3.63 -14.02
C SER A 195 0.13 -3.48 -13.12
N ILE A 196 0.01 -3.74 -11.82
CA ILE A 196 1.11 -3.72 -10.86
C ILE A 196 2.16 -4.79 -11.20
N ILE A 197 1.73 -6.00 -11.53
CA ILE A 197 2.63 -7.10 -11.92
C ILE A 197 3.41 -6.73 -13.19
N LYS A 198 2.74 -6.15 -14.20
CA LYS A 198 3.41 -5.63 -15.41
C LYS A 198 4.46 -4.58 -15.07
N MET A 199 4.16 -3.63 -14.17
CA MET A 199 5.13 -2.62 -13.73
C MET A 199 6.37 -3.24 -13.09
N LYS A 200 6.19 -4.29 -12.26
CA LYS A 200 7.32 -5.04 -11.68
C LYS A 200 8.21 -5.64 -12.76
N TYR A 201 7.64 -6.42 -13.68
CA TYR A 201 8.41 -7.10 -14.71
C TYR A 201 9.08 -6.12 -15.69
N GLN A 202 8.39 -5.04 -16.06
CA GLN A 202 8.97 -3.95 -16.83
C GLN A 202 10.19 -3.35 -16.12
N ALA A 203 10.09 -3.05 -14.82
CA ALA A 203 11.22 -2.52 -14.06
C ALA A 203 12.41 -3.50 -14.01
N ILE A 204 12.15 -4.81 -13.89
CA ILE A 204 13.20 -5.84 -13.90
C ILE A 204 13.91 -5.88 -15.26
N LEU A 205 13.16 -5.86 -16.36
CA LEU A 205 13.71 -5.90 -17.72
C LEU A 205 14.55 -4.65 -18.01
N LEU A 206 14.07 -3.46 -17.62
CA LEU A 206 14.84 -2.23 -17.75
C LEU A 206 16.14 -2.26 -16.93
N LYS A 207 16.10 -2.79 -15.69
CA LYS A 207 17.31 -2.98 -14.85
C LYS A 207 18.33 -3.94 -15.49
N GLN A 208 17.88 -4.88 -16.32
CA GLN A 208 18.73 -5.81 -17.07
C GLN A 208 19.22 -5.26 -18.42
N GLY A 209 18.85 -4.02 -18.78
CA GLY A 209 19.29 -3.37 -20.01
C GLY A 209 18.42 -3.65 -21.24
N TYR A 210 17.27 -4.30 -21.07
CA TYR A 210 16.31 -4.46 -22.17
C TYR A 210 15.62 -3.13 -22.47
N GLN A 211 15.47 -2.79 -23.75
CA GLN A 211 14.59 -1.72 -24.20
C GLN A 211 13.17 -2.29 -24.36
N LEU A 212 12.18 -1.58 -23.83
CA LEU A 212 10.76 -1.96 -23.84
C LEU A 212 9.94 -1.00 -24.70
#